data_AF-A0A7V9FXH0-F1
#
_entry.id   AF-A0A7V9FXH0-F1
#
_cell.length_a   1.000
_cell.length_b   1.000
_cell.length_c   1.000
_cell.angle_alpha   90.00
_cell.angle_beta   90.00
_cell.angle_gamma   90.00
#
_symmetry.space_group_name_H-M   'P 1'
#
loop_
_entity.id
_entity.type
_entity.pdbx_description
1 polymer ?
#
loop_
_entity_poly.entity_id
_entity_poly.type
_entity_poly.pdbx_seq_one_letter_code
_entity_poly.pdbx_strand_id
1 'polypeptide(L)'
;MPAAVDEIVETGWAGALAPVAGQIAAAGDFLRTEIAAGRRYLPSGANILRAFTQPFDQVRVLIVGQDPYPTPGHAVGLSFSVEPSVRPLPRSLANIFREYSDDLGLPCPSNGDLSPWAARGVLLLNRVLTVEPGRPGSHRGKGWEEVTEQAIR
;
A
#
# COMPACT_ATOMS: atom_id res chain seq x y z
N MET A 1 0.24 -22.19 -9.60
CA MET A 1 0.93 -21.98 -8.31
C MET A 1 0.85 -20.49 -8.03
N PRO A 2 0.48 -20.03 -6.82
CA PRO A 2 0.63 -18.62 -6.49
C PRO A 2 2.11 -18.25 -6.63
N ALA A 3 2.39 -17.07 -7.18
CA ALA A 3 3.76 -16.55 -7.28
C ALA A 3 4.34 -16.44 -5.87
N ALA A 4 5.60 -16.84 -5.73
CA ALA A 4 6.27 -16.81 -4.45
C ALA A 4 6.66 -15.36 -4.09
N VAL A 5 6.77 -15.03 -2.81
CA VAL A 5 6.96 -13.62 -2.35
C VAL A 5 8.23 -13.01 -2.97
N ASP A 6 9.28 -13.81 -3.10
CA ASP A 6 10.55 -13.52 -3.77
C ASP A 6 10.43 -13.19 -5.26
N GLU A 7 9.33 -13.57 -5.92
CA GLU A 7 9.04 -13.20 -7.31
C GLU A 7 8.28 -11.86 -7.42
N ILE A 8 7.76 -11.35 -6.30
CA ILE A 8 6.81 -10.21 -6.26
C ILE A 8 7.45 -8.96 -5.64
N VAL A 9 8.37 -9.13 -4.69
CA VAL A 9 9.03 -8.02 -3.97
C VAL A 9 10.51 -7.91 -4.32
N GLU A 10 11.13 -6.77 -4.00
CA GLU A 10 12.57 -6.58 -4.18
C GLU A 10 13.36 -7.51 -3.23
N THR A 11 14.56 -7.94 -3.63
CA THR A 11 15.35 -8.98 -2.94
C THR A 11 15.60 -8.68 -1.46
N GLY A 12 15.92 -7.44 -1.10
CA GLY A 12 16.07 -7.03 0.30
C GLY A 12 14.77 -7.20 1.10
N TRP A 13 13.63 -6.82 0.51
CA TRP A 13 12.32 -7.04 1.11
C TRP A 13 11.95 -8.51 1.22
N ALA A 14 12.31 -9.35 0.25
CA ALA A 14 12.07 -10.79 0.32
C ALA A 14 12.78 -11.40 1.53
N GLY A 15 14.03 -10.98 1.79
CA GLY A 15 14.75 -11.35 3.01
C GLY A 15 14.08 -10.82 4.28
N ALA A 16 13.73 -9.54 4.31
CA ALA A 16 13.11 -8.89 5.48
C ALA A 16 11.74 -9.48 5.84
N LEU A 17 10.95 -9.90 4.84
CA LEU A 17 9.62 -10.46 4.98
C LEU A 17 9.61 -12.00 5.11
N ALA A 18 10.76 -12.67 4.98
CA ALA A 18 10.84 -14.13 5.11
C ALA A 18 10.19 -14.69 6.40
N PRO A 19 10.32 -14.05 7.59
CA PRO A 19 9.67 -14.53 8.82
C PRO A 19 8.14 -14.56 8.75
N VAL A 20 7.53 -13.77 7.86
CA VAL A 20 6.07 -13.66 7.69
C VAL A 20 5.59 -14.20 6.34
N ALA A 21 6.42 -14.95 5.61
CA ALA A 21 6.04 -15.51 4.30
C ALA A 21 4.77 -16.39 4.37
N GLY A 22 4.62 -17.18 5.43
CA GLY A 22 3.41 -17.98 5.67
C GLY A 22 2.16 -17.12 5.89
N GLN A 23 2.32 -15.97 6.54
CA GLN A 23 1.22 -15.02 6.77
C GLN A 23 0.82 -14.29 5.48
N ILE A 24 1.78 -13.95 4.62
CA ILE A 24 1.51 -13.40 3.29
C ILE A 24 0.72 -14.42 2.45
N ALA A 25 1.10 -15.69 2.50
CA ALA A 25 0.38 -16.77 1.81
C ALA A 25 -1.07 -16.91 2.35
N ALA A 26 -1.24 -16.91 3.67
CA ALA A 26 -2.55 -16.96 4.33
C ALA A 26 -3.44 -15.75 3.97
N ALA A 27 -2.87 -14.54 3.90
CA ALA A 27 -3.58 -13.37 3.41
C ALA A 27 -4.01 -13.53 1.94
N GLY A 28 -3.17 -14.14 1.10
CA GLY A 28 -3.52 -14.52 -0.27
C GLY A 28 -4.69 -15.51 -0.34
N ASP A 29 -4.72 -16.51 0.54
CA ASP A 29 -5.85 -17.44 0.66
C ASP A 29 -7.14 -16.74 1.10
N PHE A 30 -7.06 -15.87 2.11
CA PHE A 30 -8.18 -15.04 2.55
C PHE A 30 -8.78 -14.27 1.36
N LEU A 31 -7.96 -13.60 0.55
CA LEU A 31 -8.43 -12.86 -0.62
C LEU A 31 -9.06 -13.75 -1.70
N ARG A 32 -8.57 -14.99 -1.87
CA ARG A 32 -9.21 -15.97 -2.75
C ARG A 32 -10.58 -16.38 -2.23
N THR A 33 -10.73 -16.58 -0.93
CA THR A 33 -12.01 -16.86 -0.28
C THR A 33 -12.99 -15.68 -0.42
N GLU A 34 -12.51 -14.44 -0.28
CA GLU A 34 -13.34 -13.25 -0.51
C GLU A 34 -13.90 -13.23 -1.93
N ILE A 35 -13.05 -13.46 -2.95
CA ILE A 35 -13.47 -13.54 -4.36
C ILE A 35 -14.47 -14.68 -4.56
N ALA A 36 -14.19 -15.87 -4.05
CA ALA A 36 -15.07 -17.03 -4.18
C ALA A 36 -16.45 -16.80 -3.53
N ALA A 37 -16.51 -15.98 -2.49
CA ALA A 37 -17.74 -15.56 -1.83
C ALA A 37 -18.41 -14.34 -2.49
N GLY A 38 -17.96 -13.92 -3.67
CA GLY A 38 -18.53 -12.82 -4.46
C GLY A 38 -18.14 -11.42 -3.98
N ARG A 39 -17.23 -11.31 -3.01
CA ARG A 39 -16.68 -10.02 -2.55
C ARG A 39 -15.50 -9.60 -3.41
N ARG A 40 -15.13 -8.32 -3.30
CA ARG A 40 -14.00 -7.73 -4.01
C ARG A 40 -13.05 -7.09 -3.00
N TYR A 41 -11.82 -6.83 -3.43
CA TYR A 41 -10.85 -6.08 -2.64
C TYR A 41 -10.12 -5.06 -3.51
N LEU A 42 -9.49 -4.09 -2.84
CA LEU A 42 -8.58 -3.09 -3.39
C LEU A 42 -7.25 -3.14 -2.62
N PRO A 43 -6.11 -2.77 -3.22
CA PRO A 43 -5.92 -2.45 -4.65
C PRO A 43 -5.98 -3.73 -5.52
N SER A 44 -5.64 -3.61 -6.81
CA SER A 44 -5.46 -4.79 -7.67
C SER A 44 -4.39 -5.73 -7.10
N GLY A 45 -4.50 -7.04 -7.38
CA GLY A 45 -3.61 -8.05 -6.81
C GLY A 45 -2.11 -7.75 -6.99
N ALA A 46 -1.72 -7.30 -8.19
CA ALA A 46 -0.33 -6.92 -8.49
C ALA A 46 0.17 -5.72 -7.66
N ASN A 47 -0.74 -4.90 -7.13
CA ASN A 47 -0.40 -3.70 -6.38
C ASN A 47 -0.42 -3.92 -4.87
N ILE A 48 -0.84 -5.07 -4.34
CA ILE A 48 -0.96 -5.29 -2.88
C ILE A 48 0.40 -5.10 -2.18
N LEU A 49 1.47 -5.65 -2.77
CA LEU A 49 2.83 -5.61 -2.21
C LEU A 49 3.71 -4.55 -2.89
N ARG A 50 3.12 -3.61 -3.64
CA ARG A 50 3.87 -2.62 -4.45
C ARG A 50 4.84 -1.78 -3.61
N ALA A 51 4.50 -1.45 -2.36
CA ALA A 51 5.39 -0.70 -1.48
C ALA A 51 6.74 -1.41 -1.24
N PHE A 52 6.80 -2.73 -1.40
CA PHE A 52 7.99 -3.56 -1.20
C PHE A 52 8.77 -3.84 -2.50
N THR A 53 8.40 -3.19 -3.63
CA THR A 53 9.16 -3.32 -4.88
C THR A 53 10.26 -2.26 -5.02
N GLN A 54 10.29 -1.28 -4.11
CA GLN A 54 11.41 -0.34 -4.01
C GLN A 54 12.59 -0.99 -3.25
N PRO A 55 13.85 -0.60 -3.50
CA PRO A 55 15.00 -1.19 -2.81
C PRO A 55 14.91 -1.00 -1.29
N PHE A 56 14.99 -2.10 -0.54
CA PHE A 56 14.92 -2.09 0.92
C PHE A 56 15.96 -1.14 1.54
N ASP A 57 17.22 -1.25 1.12
CA ASP A 57 18.34 -0.47 1.66
C ASP A 57 18.29 1.03 1.30
N GLN A 58 17.38 1.45 0.42
CA GLN A 58 17.21 2.87 0.06
C GLN A 58 16.12 3.57 0.88
N VAL A 59 15.41 2.84 1.75
CA VAL A 59 14.38 3.44 2.60
C VAL A 59 15.02 4.33 3.66
N ARG A 60 14.54 5.58 3.73
CA ARG A 60 15.02 6.62 4.66
C ARG A 60 13.90 7.19 5.51
N VAL A 61 12.67 7.17 4.99
CA VAL A 61 11.48 7.69 5.65
C VAL A 61 10.36 6.66 5.51
N LEU A 62 9.63 6.41 6.59
CA LEU A 62 8.43 5.59 6.59
C LEU A 62 7.21 6.50 6.82
N ILE A 63 6.24 6.45 5.91
CA ILE A 63 4.91 7.03 6.09
C ILE A 63 3.92 5.87 6.24
N VAL A 64 3.16 5.89 7.33
CA VAL A 64 2.20 4.83 7.66
C VAL A 64 0.76 5.34 7.52
N GLY A 65 0.01 4.75 6.59
CA GLY A 65 -1.44 4.89 6.49
C GLY A 65 -2.19 3.75 7.20
N GLN A 66 -3.51 3.84 7.24
CA GLN A 66 -4.35 2.82 7.89
C GLN A 66 -4.58 1.61 6.97
N ASP A 67 -5.31 1.83 5.88
CA ASP A 67 -5.71 0.85 4.87
C ASP A 67 -5.86 1.57 3.52
N PRO A 68 -5.94 0.85 2.38
CA PRO A 68 -6.03 1.49 1.07
C PRO A 68 -7.30 2.32 0.93
N TYR A 69 -7.33 3.22 -0.06
CA TYR A 69 -8.57 3.92 -0.39
C TYR A 69 -9.69 2.93 -0.72
N PRO A 70 -10.89 3.09 -0.11
CA PRO A 70 -12.02 2.20 -0.34
C PRO A 70 -12.69 2.43 -1.71
N THR A 71 -12.36 3.53 -2.38
CA THR A 71 -12.93 3.90 -3.68
C THR A 71 -12.19 3.15 -4.79
N PRO A 72 -12.90 2.36 -5.63
CA PRO A 72 -12.29 1.71 -6.79
C PRO A 72 -11.56 2.73 -7.70
N GLY A 73 -10.37 2.36 -8.17
CA GLY A 73 -9.54 3.22 -9.01
C GLY A 73 -8.65 4.21 -8.26
N HIS A 74 -8.80 4.36 -6.93
CA HIS A 74 -7.93 5.24 -6.14
C HIS A 74 -6.69 4.52 -5.60
N ALA A 75 -6.86 3.33 -5.01
CA ALA A 75 -5.76 2.62 -4.36
C ALA A 75 -4.81 2.01 -5.40
N VAL A 76 -3.53 2.38 -5.34
CA VAL A 76 -2.48 1.92 -6.26
C VAL A 76 -1.36 1.13 -5.60
N GLY A 77 -1.51 0.73 -4.33
CA GLY A 77 -0.52 -0.08 -3.60
C GLY A 77 0.55 0.71 -2.83
N LEU A 78 0.47 2.04 -2.86
CA LEU A 78 1.28 2.94 -2.05
C LEU A 78 0.34 3.77 -1.17
N SER A 79 0.60 3.87 0.14
CA SER A 79 -0.27 4.62 1.06
C SER A 79 -0.48 6.05 0.56
N PHE A 80 -1.73 6.53 0.61
CA PHE A 80 -2.17 7.86 0.17
C PHE A 80 -2.04 8.18 -1.34
N SER A 81 -1.24 7.44 -2.11
CA SER A 81 -1.06 7.67 -3.55
C SER A 81 -2.28 7.28 -4.36
N VAL A 82 -2.47 7.96 -5.49
CA VAL A 82 -3.45 7.62 -6.53
C VAL A 82 -2.80 7.66 -7.92
N GLU A 83 -3.48 7.16 -8.96
CA GLU A 83 -3.03 7.37 -10.35
C GLU A 83 -3.04 8.87 -10.73
N PRO A 84 -2.14 9.35 -11.60
CA PRO A 84 -2.03 10.77 -11.95
C PRO A 84 -3.34 11.42 -12.45
N SER A 85 -4.18 10.63 -13.13
CA SER A 85 -5.46 11.07 -13.72
C SER A 85 -6.60 11.22 -12.71
N VAL A 86 -6.47 10.68 -11.49
CA VAL A 86 -7.57 10.68 -10.50
C VAL A 86 -7.92 12.10 -10.08
N ARG A 87 -9.15 12.52 -10.36
CA ARG A 87 -9.73 13.81 -9.93
C ARG A 87 -11.21 13.65 -9.60
N PRO A 88 -11.73 14.34 -8.55
CA PRO A 88 -10.98 15.09 -7.55
C PRO A 88 -10.08 14.18 -6.68
N LEU A 89 -9.03 14.74 -6.06
CA LEU A 89 -8.16 13.96 -5.18
C LEU A 89 -8.91 13.47 -3.93
N PRO A 90 -8.55 12.30 -3.37
CA PRO A 90 -9.06 11.88 -2.07
C PRO A 90 -8.82 12.95 -1.00
N ARG A 91 -9.79 13.14 -0.10
CA ARG A 91 -9.74 14.20 0.92
C ARG A 91 -8.47 14.16 1.78
N SER A 92 -8.00 12.97 2.16
CA SER A 92 -6.75 12.81 2.90
C SER A 92 -5.53 13.27 2.11
N LEU A 93 -5.44 12.94 0.82
CA LEU A 93 -4.33 13.39 -0.03
C LEU A 93 -4.38 14.90 -0.26
N ALA A 94 -5.57 15.46 -0.46
CA ALA A 94 -5.75 16.91 -0.54
C ALA A 94 -5.29 17.61 0.75
N ASN A 95 -5.58 17.03 1.92
CA ASN A 95 -5.09 17.55 3.20
C ASN A 95 -3.56 17.43 3.31
N ILE A 96 -2.96 16.32 2.89
CA ILE A 96 -1.51 16.13 2.85
C ILE A 96 -0.85 17.19 1.96
N PHE A 97 -1.41 17.48 0.78
CA PHE A 97 -0.87 18.48 -0.13
C PHE A 97 -1.02 19.92 0.37
N ARG A 98 -2.08 20.21 1.13
CA ARG A 98 -2.18 21.49 1.85
C ARG A 98 -1.06 21.62 2.88
N GLU A 99 -0.91 20.63 3.75
CA GLU A 99 0.17 20.63 4.77
C GLU A 99 1.55 20.71 4.12
N TYR A 100 1.80 19.94 3.06
CA TYR A 100 3.03 20.01 2.27
C TYR A 100 3.32 21.41 1.73
N SER A 101 2.30 22.12 1.25
CA SER A 101 2.45 23.47 0.70
C SER A 101 2.70 24.49 1.81
N ASP A 102 2.00 24.34 2.93
CA ASP A 102 2.12 25.21 4.11
C ASP A 102 3.49 25.04 4.81
N ASP A 103 3.98 23.80 4.94
CA ASP A 103 5.25 23.46 5.58
C ASP A 103 6.47 23.85 4.71
N LEU A 104 6.44 23.45 3.42
CA LEU A 104 7.62 23.60 2.56
C LEU A 104 7.61 24.88 1.71
N GLY A 105 6.49 25.62 1.68
CA GLY A 105 6.32 26.78 0.81
C GLY A 105 6.33 26.44 -0.69
N LEU A 106 6.09 25.17 -1.04
CA LEU A 106 6.11 24.66 -2.41
C LEU A 106 4.72 24.72 -3.05
N PRO A 107 4.60 24.80 -4.38
CA PRO A 107 3.31 24.76 -5.04
C PRO A 107 2.63 23.40 -4.81
N CYS A 108 1.31 23.42 -4.71
CA CYS A 108 0.49 22.21 -4.65
C CYS A 108 0.84 21.28 -5.82
N PRO A 109 1.12 19.98 -5.57
CA PRO A 109 1.46 19.04 -6.63
C PRO A 109 0.42 18.97 -7.75
N SER A 110 0.87 18.82 -8.99
CA SER A 110 0.02 18.84 -10.17
C SER A 110 -0.92 17.63 -10.27
N ASN A 111 -0.59 16.52 -9.60
CA ASN A 111 -1.40 15.30 -9.51
C ASN A 111 -1.15 14.55 -8.19
N GLY A 112 -1.90 13.46 -7.97
CA GLY A 112 -1.86 12.68 -6.74
C GLY A 112 -0.94 11.46 -6.73
N ASP A 113 -0.04 11.33 -7.71
CA ASP A 113 0.94 10.24 -7.75
C ASP A 113 2.12 10.54 -6.81
N LEU A 114 2.31 9.68 -5.83
CA LEU A 114 3.40 9.74 -4.86
C LEU A 114 4.55 8.77 -5.20
N SER A 115 4.53 8.14 -6.38
CA SER A 115 5.66 7.35 -6.87
C SER A 115 7.01 8.10 -6.85
N PRO A 116 7.09 9.43 -7.05
CA PRO A 116 8.35 10.16 -6.89
C PRO A 116 8.90 10.15 -5.46
N TRP A 117 8.04 10.03 -4.43
CA TRP A 117 8.50 9.90 -3.04
C TRP A 117 9.07 8.51 -2.79
N ALA A 118 8.38 7.46 -3.27
CA ALA A 118 8.87 6.08 -3.20
C ALA A 118 10.25 5.93 -3.89
N ALA A 119 10.39 6.47 -5.11
CA ALA A 119 11.66 6.48 -5.84
C ALA A 119 12.79 7.26 -5.13
N ARG A 120 12.45 8.06 -4.10
CA ARG A 120 13.39 8.83 -3.27
C ARG A 120 13.48 8.25 -1.86
N GLY A 121 13.14 6.99 -1.66
CA GLY A 121 13.36 6.29 -0.39
C GLY A 121 12.31 6.57 0.68
N VAL A 122 11.11 7.01 0.29
CA VAL A 122 9.97 7.11 1.20
C VAL A 122 9.12 5.85 1.08
N LEU A 123 9.14 4.98 2.10
CA LEU A 123 8.25 3.83 2.17
C LEU A 123 6.82 4.28 2.50
N LEU A 124 5.93 4.14 1.52
CA LEU A 124 4.51 4.49 1.61
C LEU A 124 3.68 3.23 1.95
N LEU A 125 3.59 2.92 3.24
CA LEU A 125 3.02 1.67 3.75
C LEU A 125 1.68 1.89 4.44
N ASN A 126 0.68 1.05 4.19
CA ASN A 126 -0.51 0.98 5.06
C ASN A 126 -0.33 -0.13 6.10
N ARG A 127 -0.93 0.00 7.29
CA ARG A 127 -0.96 -1.09 8.29
C ARG A 127 -1.76 -2.31 7.83
N VAL A 128 -2.78 -2.10 7.01
CA VAL A 128 -3.56 -3.13 6.32
C VAL A 128 -3.38 -2.93 4.81
N LEU A 129 -3.05 -3.98 4.06
CA LEU A 129 -2.66 -3.82 2.63
C LEU A 129 -3.82 -4.00 1.64
N THR A 130 -4.99 -4.46 2.10
CA THR A 130 -6.19 -4.54 1.27
C THR A 130 -7.44 -4.02 2.00
N VAL A 131 -8.49 -3.71 1.24
CA VAL A 131 -9.79 -3.28 1.77
C VAL A 131 -10.91 -3.71 0.82
N GLU A 132 -12.09 -4.02 1.34
CA GLU A 132 -13.30 -4.19 0.52
C GLU A 132 -13.79 -2.83 -0.03
N PRO A 133 -14.17 -2.73 -1.32
CA PRO A 133 -14.68 -1.49 -1.90
C PRO A 133 -15.81 -0.85 -1.08
N GLY A 134 -15.68 0.45 -0.80
CA GLY A 134 -16.65 1.23 -0.04
C GLY A 134 -16.69 0.94 1.47
N ARG A 135 -15.84 0.03 1.99
CA ARG A 135 -15.88 -0.39 3.40
C ARG A 135 -14.50 -0.22 4.08
N PRO A 136 -14.13 1.02 4.48
CA PRO A 136 -12.90 1.27 5.23
C PRO A 136 -12.73 0.34 6.44
N GLY A 137 -11.52 -0.17 6.65
CA GLY A 137 -11.18 -1.04 7.77
C GLY A 137 -11.77 -2.46 7.70
N SER A 138 -12.43 -2.84 6.61
CA SER A 138 -13.06 -4.16 6.43
C SER A 138 -12.10 -5.35 6.56
N HIS A 139 -10.82 -5.16 6.23
CA HIS A 139 -9.80 -6.21 6.31
C HIS A 139 -8.88 -6.07 7.53
N ARG A 140 -9.24 -5.23 8.50
CA ARG A 140 -8.54 -5.18 9.78
C ARG A 140 -8.62 -6.53 10.49
N GLY A 141 -7.52 -6.95 11.11
CA GLY A 141 -7.42 -8.24 11.81
C GLY A 141 -7.47 -9.45 10.88
N LYS A 142 -7.16 -9.27 9.59
CA LYS A 142 -7.06 -10.35 8.59
C LYS A 142 -5.63 -10.79 8.31
N GLY A 143 -4.67 -10.31 9.12
CA GLY A 143 -3.29 -10.80 9.12
C GLY A 143 -2.26 -9.84 8.52
N TRP A 144 -2.70 -8.75 7.90
CA TRP A 144 -1.78 -7.75 7.33
C TRP A 144 -0.98 -7.00 8.39
N GLU A 145 -1.51 -6.86 9.60
CA GLU A 145 -0.84 -6.17 10.69
C GLU A 145 0.48 -6.84 11.08
N GLU A 146 0.53 -8.17 11.07
CA GLU A 146 1.75 -8.94 11.34
C GLU A 146 2.79 -8.75 10.23
N VAL A 147 2.34 -8.76 8.97
CA VAL A 147 3.22 -8.54 7.81
C VAL A 147 3.84 -7.15 7.87
N THR A 148 3.03 -6.13 8.11
CA THR A 148 3.50 -4.74 8.14
C THR A 148 4.26 -4.42 9.42
N GLU A 149 4.02 -5.12 10.53
CA GLU A 149 4.85 -5.05 11.71
C GLU A 149 6.24 -5.62 11.45
N GLN A 150 6.34 -6.78 10.79
CA GLN A 150 7.64 -7.33 10.40
C GLN A 150 8.40 -6.40 9.45
N ALA A 151 7.70 -5.69 8.56
CA ALA A 151 8.33 -4.71 7.67
C ALA A 151 8.92 -3.49 8.41
N ILE A 152 8.49 -3.22 9.64
CA ILE A 152 8.91 -2.06 10.45
C ILE A 152 10.02 -2.43 11.44
N ARG A 153 10.11 -3.70 11.85
CA ARG A 153 11.12 -4.22 12.79
C ARG A 153 12.51 -4.26 12.18
#